data_AF-A0A8G2C560-F1
#
_entry.id   AF-A0A8G2C560-F1
#
_cell.length_a   1.000
_cell.length_b   1.000
_cell.length_c   1.000
_cell.angle_alpha   90.00
_cell.angle_beta   90.00
_cell.angle_gamma   90.00
#
_symmetry.space_group_name_H-M   'P 1'
#
loop_
_entity.id
_entity.type
_entity.pdbx_description
1 polymer ?
#
loop_
_entity_poly.entity_id
_entity_poly.type
_entity_poly.pdbx_seq_one_letter_code
_entity_poly.pdbx_strand_id
1 'polypeptide(L)'
;MSTAKNQKWVYLAAVLLVGAGVGYLLFSGLSQNSVYFLNVSEALAMPAEKLSQARLFGTVAEKGVDHDPSAMGVSFFALDKDDPSKAIRVHYRGAVPDTFKPGVEVILEGSFAADTRVFEATTLLTKCPSKYEKNEKGQMRPPGFAG
;
A
#
# COMPACT_ATOMS: atom_id res chain seq x y z
N MET A 1 5.37 -11.02 63.73
CA MET A 1 3.97 -11.24 63.30
C MET A 1 3.51 -10.01 62.50
N SER A 2 3.84 -9.87 61.21
CA SER A 2 3.22 -8.84 60.33
C SER A 2 3.58 -9.01 58.84
N THR A 3 3.39 -10.21 58.25
CA THR A 3 3.69 -10.42 56.81
C THR A 3 2.43 -10.38 55.92
N ALA A 4 1.23 -10.29 56.51
CA ALA A 4 -0.02 -10.32 55.76
C ALA A 4 -0.33 -9.02 54.98
N LYS A 5 0.21 -7.86 55.40
CA LYS A 5 -0.03 -6.57 54.75
C LYS A 5 0.87 -6.35 53.51
N ASN A 6 2.11 -6.83 53.56
CA ASN A 6 3.11 -6.63 52.49
C ASN A 6 2.87 -7.54 51.28
N GLN A 7 2.34 -8.75 51.47
CA GLN A 7 2.10 -9.69 50.37
C GLN A 7 1.06 -9.16 49.38
N LYS A 8 -0.06 -8.59 49.86
CA LYS A 8 -1.08 -7.98 48.99
C LYS A 8 -0.54 -6.77 48.20
N TRP A 9 0.37 -6.02 48.81
CA TRP A 9 1.07 -4.91 48.15
C TRP A 9 2.04 -5.39 47.07
N VAL A 10 2.74 -6.50 47.30
CA VAL A 10 3.59 -7.14 46.28
C VAL A 10 2.76 -7.60 45.08
N TYR A 11 1.60 -8.24 45.32
CA TYR A 11 0.70 -8.61 44.22
C TYR A 11 0.13 -7.39 43.49
N LEU A 12 -0.25 -6.32 44.20
CA LEU A 12 -0.70 -5.07 43.58
C LEU A 12 0.40 -4.42 42.73
N ALA A 13 1.63 -4.36 43.24
CA ALA A 13 2.78 -3.83 42.49
C ALA A 13 3.09 -4.69 41.26
N ALA A 14 3.01 -6.02 41.37
CA ALA A 14 3.19 -6.93 40.25
C ALA A 14 2.10 -6.75 39.17
N VAL A 15 0.83 -6.67 39.56
CA VAL A 15 -0.28 -6.43 38.62
C VAL A 15 -0.16 -5.07 37.96
N LEU A 16 0.25 -4.03 38.69
CA LEU A 16 0.46 -2.69 38.13
C LEU A 16 1.61 -2.69 37.12
N LEU A 17 2.72 -3.36 37.44
CA LEU A 17 3.89 -3.45 36.57
C LEU A 17 3.57 -4.23 35.28
N VAL A 18 2.87 -5.35 35.41
CA VAL A 18 2.37 -6.13 34.27
C VAL A 18 1.36 -5.32 33.46
N GLY A 19 0.40 -4.66 34.12
CA GLY A 19 -0.62 -3.83 33.48
C GLY A 19 -0.02 -2.65 32.72
N ALA A 20 0.98 -1.98 33.28
CA ALA A 20 1.72 -0.91 32.62
C ALA A 20 2.51 -1.44 31.42
N GLY A 21 3.15 -2.61 31.54
CA GLY A 21 3.84 -3.27 30.43
C GLY A 21 2.89 -3.62 29.29
N VAL A 22 1.75 -4.25 29.59
CA VAL A 22 0.71 -4.58 28.60
C VAL A 22 0.14 -3.31 27.97
N GLY A 23 -0.15 -2.27 28.78
CA GLY A 23 -0.65 -0.99 28.28
C GLY A 23 0.34 -0.31 27.33
N TYR A 24 1.63 -0.34 27.65
CA TYR A 24 2.69 0.18 26.78
C TYR A 24 2.78 -0.60 25.47
N LEU A 25 2.71 -1.93 25.52
CA LEU A 25 2.73 -2.78 24.33
C LEU A 25 1.51 -2.55 23.43
N LEU A 26 0.32 -2.39 24.00
CA LEU A 26 -0.89 -2.07 23.24
C LEU A 26 -0.77 -0.70 22.57
N PHE A 27 -0.30 0.31 23.28
CA PHE A 27 -0.09 1.65 22.72
C PHE A 27 0.95 1.65 21.60
N SER A 28 2.09 0.98 21.83
CA SER A 28 3.15 0.83 20.82
C SER A 28 2.65 0.06 19.59
N GLY A 29 1.89 -1.02 19.79
CA GLY A 29 1.38 -1.85 18.69
C GLY A 29 0.35 -1.12 17.83
N LEU A 30 -0.54 -0.34 18.45
CA LEU A 30 -1.51 0.47 17.73
C LEU A 30 -0.86 1.65 16.99
N SER A 31 0.23 2.21 17.54
CA SER A 31 0.88 3.38 16.97
C SER A 31 1.70 3.12 15.72
N GLN A 32 1.99 1.86 15.36
CA GLN A 32 3.14 1.58 14.50
C GLN A 32 2.83 1.12 13.07
N ASN A 33 1.59 0.78 12.67
CA ASN A 33 1.41 0.24 11.31
C ASN A 33 -0.03 0.22 10.75
N SER A 34 -0.77 1.34 10.78
CA SER A 34 -2.03 1.40 10.03
C SER A 34 -1.78 1.81 8.58
N VAL A 35 -1.45 0.85 7.72
CA VAL A 35 -1.48 1.08 6.27
C VAL A 35 -2.96 1.13 5.86
N TYR A 36 -3.46 2.31 5.53
CA TYR A 36 -4.85 2.48 5.11
C TYR A 36 -5.05 2.01 3.68
N PHE A 37 -5.97 1.08 3.46
CA PHE A 37 -6.39 0.67 2.13
C PHE A 37 -7.51 1.61 1.67
N LEU A 38 -7.25 2.43 0.66
CA LEU A 38 -8.16 3.47 0.18
C LEU A 38 -8.31 3.37 -1.33
N ASN A 39 -9.52 3.64 -1.82
CA ASN A 39 -9.73 3.91 -3.24
C ASN A 39 -9.51 5.39 -3.54
N VAL A 40 -9.42 5.72 -4.82
CA VAL A 40 -9.25 7.08 -5.32
C VAL A 40 -10.33 8.01 -4.76
N SER A 41 -11.58 7.58 -4.71
CA SER A 41 -12.68 8.35 -4.12
C SER A 41 -12.50 8.68 -2.65
N GLU A 42 -12.00 7.74 -1.85
CA GLU A 42 -11.82 7.90 -0.39
C GLU A 42 -10.58 8.74 -0.08
N ALA A 43 -9.52 8.54 -0.85
CA ALA A 43 -8.32 9.36 -0.79
C ALA A 43 -8.60 10.84 -1.14
N LEU A 44 -9.54 11.11 -2.04
CA LEU A 44 -9.99 12.47 -2.34
C LEU A 44 -10.83 13.10 -1.22
N ALA A 45 -11.46 12.30 -0.36
CA ALA A 45 -12.34 12.75 0.71
C ALA A 45 -11.63 12.93 2.06
N MET A 46 -10.45 12.33 2.24
CA MET A 46 -9.67 12.41 3.48
C MET A 46 -8.55 13.46 3.42
N PRO A 47 -8.21 14.11 4.56
CA PRO A 47 -7.07 15.02 4.65
C PRO A 47 -5.74 14.25 4.56
N ALA A 48 -4.83 14.74 3.72
CA ALA A 48 -3.52 14.16 3.42
C ALA A 48 -2.63 13.94 4.67
N GLU A 49 -2.82 14.75 5.71
CA GLU A 49 -2.06 14.69 6.98
C GLU A 49 -2.21 13.35 7.73
N LYS A 50 -3.31 12.62 7.53
CA LYS A 50 -3.53 11.30 8.15
C LYS A 50 -3.11 10.13 7.26
N LEU A 51 -2.59 10.42 6.06
CA LEU A 51 -2.28 9.43 5.03
C LEU A 51 -0.77 9.29 4.84
N SER A 52 -0.04 9.19 5.96
CA SER A 52 1.43 9.00 5.96
C SER A 52 1.86 7.69 5.28
N GLN A 53 0.99 6.67 5.28
CA GLN A 53 1.17 5.45 4.50
C GLN A 53 -0.20 4.90 4.09
N ALA A 54 -0.52 5.06 2.82
CA ALA A 54 -1.76 4.60 2.21
C ALA A 54 -1.47 3.65 1.05
N ARG A 55 -2.36 2.67 0.88
CA ARG A 55 -2.44 1.81 -0.30
C ARG A 55 -3.62 2.27 -1.13
N LEU A 56 -3.31 2.86 -2.27
CA LEU A 56 -4.26 3.36 -3.25
C LEU A 56 -4.52 2.31 -4.33
N PHE A 57 -5.78 1.95 -4.53
CA PHE A 57 -6.21 1.13 -5.65
C PHE A 57 -6.75 2.02 -6.78
N GLY A 58 -6.35 1.73 -8.01
CA GLY A 58 -6.86 2.45 -9.17
C GLY A 58 -6.52 1.78 -10.49
N THR A 59 -7.00 2.37 -11.57
CA THR A 59 -6.71 1.94 -12.95
C THR A 59 -5.85 3.01 -13.62
N VAL A 60 -4.80 2.60 -14.35
CA VAL A 60 -3.94 3.55 -15.06
C VAL A 60 -4.73 4.22 -16.18
N ALA A 61 -4.78 5.55 -16.21
CA ALA A 61 -5.43 6.28 -17.28
C ALA A 61 -4.76 6.02 -18.64
N GLU A 62 -5.54 5.97 -19.72
CA GLU A 62 -5.04 5.80 -21.10
C GLU A 62 -4.18 6.98 -21.59
N LYS A 63 -4.35 8.15 -20.97
CA LYS A 63 -3.68 9.40 -21.35
C LYS A 63 -3.01 10.02 -20.13
N GLY A 64 -1.94 10.78 -20.36
CA GLY A 64 -1.22 11.50 -19.30
C GLY A 64 -0.27 10.64 -18.49
N VAL A 65 0.26 9.56 -19.09
CA VAL A 65 1.41 8.81 -18.57
C VAL A 65 2.68 9.46 -19.12
N ASP A 66 3.48 10.02 -18.22
CA ASP A 66 4.74 10.70 -18.52
C ASP A 66 5.87 9.96 -17.81
N HIS A 67 6.81 9.42 -18.59
CA HIS A 67 7.98 8.74 -18.06
C HIS A 67 9.09 9.77 -17.99
N ASP A 68 9.62 10.00 -16.78
CA ASP A 68 10.73 10.92 -16.62
C ASP A 68 11.99 10.30 -17.27
N PRO A 69 12.56 10.90 -18.33
CA PRO A 69 13.75 10.36 -18.98
C PRO A 69 15.04 10.65 -18.20
N SER A 70 14.99 11.56 -17.23
CA SER A 70 16.15 12.02 -16.45
C SER A 70 16.21 11.39 -15.05
N ALA A 71 15.07 10.92 -14.53
CA ALA A 71 14.97 10.23 -13.25
C ALA A 71 14.24 8.89 -13.40
N MET A 72 14.62 7.86 -12.63
CA MET A 72 13.88 6.60 -12.62
C MET A 72 12.49 6.82 -11.99
N GLY A 73 11.46 6.94 -12.81
CA GLY A 73 10.08 7.13 -12.34
C GLY A 73 9.05 7.32 -13.44
N VAL A 74 7.77 7.33 -13.06
CA VAL A 74 6.64 7.62 -13.93
C VAL A 74 5.59 8.45 -13.21
N SER A 75 5.03 9.41 -13.93
CA SER A 75 3.90 10.22 -13.51
C SER A 75 2.68 9.83 -14.33
N PHE A 76 1.57 9.50 -13.66
CA PHE A 76 0.35 9.11 -14.35
C PHE A 76 -0.88 9.46 -13.52
N PHE A 77 -2.06 9.32 -14.12
CA PHE A 77 -3.33 9.45 -13.41
C PHE A 77 -3.89 8.07 -13.06
N ALA A 78 -4.16 7.86 -11.78
CA ALA A 78 -4.90 6.70 -11.29
C ALA A 78 -6.39 7.05 -11.24
N LEU A 79 -7.19 6.33 -12.02
CA LEU A 79 -8.63 6.42 -12.07
C LEU A 79 -9.26 5.53 -11.00
N ASP A 80 -10.37 5.96 -10.43
CA ASP A 80 -11.17 5.13 -9.53
C ASP A 80 -11.80 3.95 -10.30
N LYS A 81 -12.03 2.83 -9.61
CA LYS A 81 -12.66 1.64 -10.20
C LYS A 81 -14.15 1.83 -10.42
N ASP A 82 -14.82 2.55 -9.51
CA ASP A 82 -16.27 2.76 -9.52
C ASP A 82 -16.65 4.05 -10.26
N ASP A 83 -15.77 5.06 -10.27
CA ASP A 83 -16.02 6.34 -10.96
C ASP A 83 -14.81 6.82 -11.80
N PRO A 84 -14.79 6.56 -13.12
CA PRO A 84 -13.70 6.98 -14.00
C PRO A 84 -13.59 8.51 -14.14
N SER A 85 -14.54 9.29 -13.63
CA SER A 85 -14.46 10.76 -13.58
C SER A 85 -13.49 11.24 -12.50
N LYS A 86 -13.21 10.40 -11.51
CA LYS A 86 -12.29 10.72 -10.42
C LYS A 86 -10.90 10.18 -10.73
N ALA A 87 -9.94 11.10 -10.78
CA ALA A 87 -8.55 10.80 -11.04
C ALA A 87 -7.66 11.42 -9.95
N ILE A 88 -6.65 10.68 -9.51
CA ILE A 88 -5.56 11.19 -8.67
C ILE A 88 -4.28 11.18 -9.47
N ARG A 89 -3.52 12.28 -9.38
CA ARG A 89 -2.19 12.36 -9.96
C ARG A 89 -1.21 11.59 -9.07
N VAL A 90 -0.50 10.64 -9.66
CA VAL A 90 0.46 9.78 -8.98
C VAL A 90 1.84 10.09 -9.52
N HIS A 91 2.81 10.24 -8.61
CA HIS A 91 4.23 10.26 -8.93
C HIS A 91 4.88 9.03 -8.32
N TYR A 92 5.38 8.14 -9.17
CA TYR A 92 6.16 6.99 -8.75
C TYR A 92 7.64 7.23 -9.04
N ARG A 93 8.49 7.03 -8.04
CA ARG A 93 9.95 7.07 -8.18
C ARG A 93 10.51 5.67 -7.95
N GLY A 94 11.03 5.05 -8.99
CA GLY A 94 11.54 3.68 -8.94
C GLY A 94 11.53 2.98 -10.29
N ALA A 95 11.88 1.70 -10.28
CA ALA A 95 11.84 0.85 -11.46
C ALA A 95 10.39 0.53 -11.82
N VAL A 96 9.93 1.06 -12.97
CA VAL A 96 8.58 0.79 -13.47
C VAL A 96 8.54 -0.64 -14.03
N PRO A 97 7.63 -1.50 -13.56
CA PRO A 97 7.48 -2.86 -14.10
C PRO A 97 7.09 -2.86 -15.57
N ASP A 98 7.58 -3.82 -16.37
CA ASP A 98 7.19 -3.99 -17.79
C ASP A 98 5.69 -4.26 -17.99
N THR A 99 5.02 -4.72 -16.93
CA THR A 99 3.58 -4.96 -16.88
C THR A 99 2.75 -3.69 -16.69
N PHE A 100 3.39 -2.55 -16.42
CA PHE A 100 2.71 -1.26 -16.30
C PHE A 100 2.27 -0.79 -17.69
N LYS A 101 0.95 -0.80 -17.90
CA LYS A 101 0.33 -0.37 -19.15
C LYS A 101 -0.92 0.45 -18.85
N PRO A 102 -1.30 1.36 -19.76
CA PRO A 102 -2.56 2.07 -19.64
C PRO A 102 -3.74 1.07 -19.63
N GLY A 103 -4.75 1.34 -18.79
CA GLY A 103 -5.92 0.48 -18.61
C GLY A 103 -5.74 -0.72 -17.66
N VAL A 104 -4.57 -0.90 -17.06
CA VAL A 104 -4.32 -1.98 -16.09
C VAL A 104 -4.65 -1.53 -14.66
N GLU A 105 -5.21 -2.45 -13.87
CA GLU A 105 -5.41 -2.24 -12.42
C GLU A 105 -4.05 -2.23 -11.70
N VAL A 106 -3.80 -1.17 -10.93
CA VAL A 106 -2.58 -0.97 -10.15
C VAL A 106 -2.90 -0.75 -8.68
N ILE A 107 -1.96 -1.19 -7.85
CA ILE A 107 -1.94 -0.96 -6.40
C ILE A 107 -0.70 -0.13 -6.12
N LEU A 108 -0.89 1.02 -5.48
CA LEU A 108 0.15 1.98 -5.21
C LEU A 108 0.30 2.12 -3.71
N GLU A 109 1.51 2.00 -3.19
CA GLU A 109 1.79 2.24 -1.77
C GLU A 109 2.65 3.50 -1.64
N GLY A 110 2.23 4.42 -0.77
CA GLY A 110 2.87 5.71 -0.65
C GLY A 110 2.14 6.65 0.28
N SER A 111 2.37 7.95 0.10
CA SER A 111 1.79 9.01 0.92
C SER A 111 1.20 10.13 0.07
N PHE A 112 0.22 10.85 0.61
CA PHE A 112 -0.26 12.07 -0.03
C PHE A 112 0.64 13.26 0.29
N ALA A 113 1.10 13.97 -0.74
CA ALA A 113 1.73 15.26 -0.56
C ALA A 113 0.70 16.28 -0.10
N ALA A 114 0.93 16.89 1.07
CA ALA A 114 -0.01 17.80 1.73
C ALA A 114 -0.38 19.02 0.86
N ASP A 115 0.53 19.47 -0.01
CA ASP A 115 0.39 20.73 -0.73
C ASP A 115 -0.18 20.61 -2.15
N THR A 116 0.01 19.46 -2.81
CA THR A 116 -0.22 19.33 -4.27
C THR A 116 -1.31 18.33 -4.64
N ARG A 117 -1.92 17.63 -3.65
CA ARG A 117 -2.89 16.54 -3.88
C ARG A 117 -2.34 15.44 -4.81
N VAL A 118 -1.02 15.36 -4.91
CA VAL A 118 -0.30 14.31 -5.63
C VAL A 118 -0.04 13.16 -4.67
N PHE A 119 -0.28 11.94 -5.14
CA PHE A 119 0.10 10.74 -4.43
C PHE A 119 1.53 10.36 -4.77
N GLU A 120 2.42 10.44 -3.80
CA GLU A 120 3.81 10.00 -3.94
C GLU A 120 3.88 8.50 -3.66
N ALA A 121 3.90 7.71 -4.73
CA ALA A 121 4.01 6.27 -4.66
C ALA A 121 5.48 5.86 -4.50
N THR A 122 5.76 5.07 -3.47
CA THR A 122 7.07 4.42 -3.26
C THR A 122 7.06 3.00 -3.81
N THR A 123 5.89 2.35 -3.87
CA THR A 123 5.73 1.02 -4.47
C THR A 123 4.62 1.05 -5.51
N LEU A 124 4.87 0.42 -6.66
CA LEU A 124 3.90 0.24 -7.74
C LEU A 124 3.79 -1.24 -8.06
N LEU A 125 2.60 -1.81 -7.81
CA LEU A 125 2.28 -3.18 -8.17
C LEU A 125 1.18 -3.16 -9.23
N THR A 126 1.47 -3.73 -10.38
CA THR A 126 0.45 -3.99 -11.40
C THR A 126 -0.17 -5.35 -11.14
N LYS A 127 -1.49 -5.44 -11.19
CA LYS A 127 -2.15 -6.74 -11.20
C LYS A 127 -1.82 -7.41 -12.53
N CYS A 128 -1.07 -8.50 -12.49
CA CYS A 128 -0.80 -9.27 -13.70
C CYS A 128 -2.14 -9.76 -14.25
N PRO A 129 -2.48 -9.50 -15.52
CA PRO A 129 -3.37 -10.41 -16.21
C PRO A 129 -2.60 -11.73 -16.28
N SER A 130 -2.90 -12.69 -15.42
CA SER A 130 -2.45 -14.06 -15.65
C SER A 130 -3.14 -14.52 -16.92
N LYS A 131 -2.54 -14.17 -18.06
CA LYS A 131 -2.85 -14.74 -19.35
C LYS A 131 -2.34 -16.17 -19.24
N TYR A 132 -3.19 -17.07 -18.76
CA TYR A 132 -3.18 -18.42 -19.33
C TYR A 132 -3.44 -18.17 -20.81
N GLU A 133 -2.35 -18.06 -21.59
CA GLU A 133 -2.43 -18.20 -23.02
C GLU A 133 -2.86 -19.63 -23.28
N LYS A 134 -4.17 -19.84 -23.29
CA LYS A 134 -4.77 -20.98 -23.97
C LYS A 134 -4.57 -20.71 -25.46
N ASN A 135 -3.36 -20.98 -25.93
CA ASN A 135 -3.14 -21.18 -27.34
C ASN A 135 -4.09 -22.31 -27.76
N GLU A 136 -4.97 -22.02 -28.71
CA GLU A 136 -6.06 -22.89 -29.18
C GLU A 136 -5.57 -24.18 -29.87
N LYS A 137 -4.30 -24.56 -29.67
CA LYS A 137 -3.68 -25.75 -30.25
C LYS A 137 -3.10 -26.73 -29.24
N GLY A 138 -3.37 -26.58 -27.93
CA GLY A 138 -3.26 -27.67 -26.95
C GLY A 138 -1.97 -28.52 -26.97
N GLN A 139 -0.85 -27.98 -27.44
CA GLN A 139 0.40 -28.74 -27.58
C GLN A 139 1.49 -28.14 -26.69
N MET A 140 1.80 -28.89 -25.65
CA MET A 140 2.87 -28.64 -24.71
C MET A 140 4.19 -29.06 -25.36
N ARG A 141 5.10 -28.13 -25.62
CA ARG A 141 6.48 -28.44 -26.00
C ARG A 141 7.40 -28.15 -24.82
N PRO A 142 8.06 -29.15 -24.21
CA PRO A 142 9.08 -28.89 -23.21
C PRO A 142 10.34 -28.30 -23.86
N PRO A 143 11.05 -27.39 -23.18
CA PRO A 143 12.32 -26.84 -23.68
C PRO A 143 13.42 -27.90 -23.48
N GLY A 144 14.14 -28.27 -24.55
CA GLY A 144 15.38 -29.04 -24.40
C GLY A 144 15.77 -30.09 -25.46
N PHE A 145 15.28 -30.06 -26.70
CA PHE A 145 15.88 -30.87 -27.77
C PHE A 145 16.46 -29.96 -28.86
N ALA A 146 17.78 -29.80 -28.80
CA ALA A 146 18.60 -29.33 -29.92
C ALA A 146 18.69 -30.44 -30.96
N GLY A 147 18.49 -30.08 -32.23
CA GLY A 147 18.84 -30.88 -33.40
C GLY A 147 19.89 -30.12 -34.20
#